data_AF-A0A521T0M5-F1
#
_entry.id   AF-A0A521T0M5-F1
#
_cell.length_a   1.000
_cell.length_b   1.000
_cell.length_c   1.000
_cell.angle_alpha   90.00
_cell.angle_beta   90.00
_cell.angle_gamma   90.00
#
_symmetry.space_group_name_H-M   'P 1'
#
loop_
_entity.id
_entity.type
_entity.pdbx_description
1 polymer ?
#
loop_
_entity_poly.entity_id
_entity_poly.type
_entity_poly.pdbx_seq_one_letter_code
_entity_poly.pdbx_strand_id
1 'polypeptide(L)'
;MSESIRLLALKCPQCSTSIPAGLDEVAWTCATCKTGLLLDEEKTLARLAFHYGEGIPAGQPGRPFWVAQGKVTLNRESRNMFGKDDESFKYWAAGRRFFIPAYACDVDELVNMAITFLNDQPDLKPGPAVPFHPVTMLPGDMMPVAEYVVVGVEALRKDQVKKVNFTLDLSEPELWILP
;
A
#
# COMPACT_ATOMS: atom_id res chain seq x y z
N MET A 1 18.67 8.85 -23.80
CA MET A 1 18.96 7.49 -24.29
C MET A 1 17.63 6.80 -24.48
N SER A 2 17.31 6.36 -25.69
CA SER A 2 16.06 5.62 -25.95
C SER A 2 16.23 4.20 -25.42
N GLU A 3 15.58 3.86 -24.31
CA GLU A 3 15.47 2.45 -23.90
C GLU A 3 14.83 1.66 -25.04
N SER A 4 15.39 0.48 -25.34
CA SER A 4 14.80 -0.43 -26.31
C SER A 4 13.55 -1.08 -25.72
N ILE A 5 12.44 -0.97 -26.43
CA ILE A 5 11.20 -1.65 -26.05
C ILE A 5 11.42 -3.16 -26.19
N ARG A 6 11.12 -3.91 -25.12
CA ARG A 6 11.16 -5.38 -25.12
C ARG A 6 9.79 -5.93 -24.74
N LEU A 7 9.34 -6.95 -25.46
CA LEU A 7 8.15 -7.72 -25.09
C LEU A 7 8.55 -8.85 -24.14
N LEU A 8 7.89 -8.91 -22.99
CA LEU A 8 8.03 -10.01 -22.04
C LEU A 8 6.82 -10.93 -22.16
N ALA A 9 7.07 -12.22 -22.45
CA ALA A 9 6.02 -13.21 -22.41
C ALA A 9 5.69 -13.54 -20.94
N LEU A 10 4.54 -13.07 -20.45
CA LEU A 10 4.11 -13.32 -19.08
C LEU A 10 3.63 -14.76 -18.91
N LYS A 11 4.55 -15.63 -18.45
CA LYS A 11 4.28 -17.03 -18.10
C LYS A 11 4.67 -17.26 -16.66
N CYS A 12 3.84 -18.01 -15.94
CA CYS A 12 4.14 -18.38 -14.56
C CYS A 12 5.45 -19.21 -14.51
N PRO A 13 6.47 -18.80 -13.73
CA PRO A 13 7.74 -19.51 -13.65
C PRO A 13 7.64 -20.91 -13.01
N GLN A 14 6.51 -21.23 -12.37
CA GLN A 14 6.29 -22.53 -11.71
C GLN A 14 5.60 -23.57 -12.61
N CYS A 15 4.66 -23.16 -13.47
CA CYS A 15 3.86 -24.09 -14.26
C CYS A 15 3.74 -23.72 -15.74
N SER A 16 4.45 -22.68 -16.19
CA SER A 16 4.47 -22.17 -17.57
C SER A 16 3.12 -21.73 -18.14
N THR A 17 2.06 -21.67 -17.31
CA THR A 17 0.74 -21.16 -17.70
C THR A 17 0.85 -19.67 -18.03
N SER A 18 0.24 -19.25 -19.14
CA SER A 18 0.15 -17.84 -19.53
C SER A 18 -0.63 -17.02 -18.50
N ILE A 19 -0.13 -15.82 -18.20
CA ILE A 19 -0.77 -14.89 -17.25
C ILE A 19 -1.62 -13.91 -18.07
N PRO A 20 -2.94 -13.83 -17.85
CA PRO A 20 -3.80 -12.89 -18.54
C PRO A 20 -3.67 -11.50 -17.89
N ALA A 21 -2.58 -10.78 -18.20
CA ALA A 21 -2.31 -9.46 -17.63
C ALA A 21 -3.12 -8.35 -18.32
N GLY A 22 -3.69 -7.46 -17.51
CA GLY A 22 -4.19 -6.15 -17.94
C GLY A 22 -3.08 -5.18 -18.32
N LEU A 23 -3.45 -4.01 -18.87
CA LEU A 23 -2.50 -3.01 -19.36
C LEU A 23 -1.60 -2.44 -18.26
N ASP A 24 -2.20 -2.14 -17.10
CA ASP A 24 -1.52 -1.46 -15.98
C ASP A 24 -1.31 -2.41 -14.80
N GLU A 25 -1.52 -3.71 -14.99
CA GLU A 25 -1.33 -4.68 -13.92
C GLU A 25 0.15 -4.94 -13.67
N VAL A 26 0.51 -5.01 -12.40
CA VAL A 26 1.86 -5.32 -11.96
C VAL A 26 1.94 -6.61 -11.14
N ALA A 27 0.82 -7.11 -10.61
CA ALA A 27 0.81 -8.36 -9.85
C ALA A 27 -0.40 -9.24 -10.16
N TRP A 28 -0.19 -10.56 -10.11
CA TRP A 28 -1.17 -11.56 -10.51
C TRP A 28 -1.12 -12.80 -9.63
N THR A 29 -2.19 -13.59 -9.66
CA THR A 29 -2.15 -14.98 -9.22
C THR A 29 -2.27 -15.91 -10.41
N CYS A 30 -1.45 -16.96 -10.46
CA CYS A 30 -1.54 -17.94 -11.53
C CYS A 30 -2.85 -18.71 -11.45
N ALA A 31 -3.63 -18.75 -12.55
CA ALA A 31 -4.91 -19.44 -12.59
C ALA A 31 -4.80 -20.94 -12.24
N THR A 32 -3.69 -21.58 -12.63
CA THR A 32 -3.45 -23.03 -12.46
C THR A 32 -2.86 -23.37 -11.09
N CYS A 33 -1.69 -22.82 -10.75
CA CYS A 33 -0.94 -23.20 -9.54
C CYS A 33 -1.13 -22.25 -8.35
N LYS A 34 -1.91 -21.16 -8.53
CA LYS A 34 -2.23 -20.14 -7.52
C LYS A 34 -1.05 -19.34 -6.97
N THR A 35 0.17 -19.56 -7.47
CA THR A 35 1.35 -18.76 -7.13
C THR A 35 1.13 -17.30 -7.47
N GLY A 36 1.38 -16.42 -6.51
CA GLY A 36 1.41 -14.98 -6.69
C GLY A 36 2.69 -14.52 -7.37
N LEU A 37 2.55 -13.55 -8.26
CA LEU A 37 3.61 -13.04 -9.13
C LEU A 37 3.57 -11.51 -9.15
N LEU A 38 4.74 -10.89 -9.21
CA LEU A 38 4.94 -9.45 -9.31
C LEU A 38 5.89 -9.19 -10.49
N LEU A 39 5.54 -8.24 -11.35
CA LEU A 39 6.46 -7.62 -12.28
C LEU A 39 7.23 -6.55 -11.52
N ASP A 40 8.49 -6.82 -11.19
CA ASP A 40 9.32 -5.90 -10.42
C ASP A 40 9.86 -4.73 -11.26
N GLU A 41 10.57 -3.82 -10.60
CA GLU A 41 11.23 -2.66 -11.22
C GLU A 41 12.32 -3.06 -12.23
N GLU A 42 12.92 -4.24 -12.05
CA GLU A 42 13.90 -4.84 -12.97
C GLU A 42 13.22 -5.47 -14.20
N LYS A 43 11.89 -5.35 -14.33
CA LYS A 43 11.06 -5.90 -15.40
C LYS A 43 11.15 -7.44 -15.44
N THR A 44 11.30 -8.08 -14.27
CA THR A 44 11.31 -9.53 -14.10
C THR A 44 10.08 -10.00 -13.31
N LEU A 45 9.71 -11.27 -13.52
CA LEU A 45 8.60 -11.89 -12.79
C LEU A 45 9.11 -12.53 -11.49
N ALA A 46 8.96 -11.80 -10.39
CA ALA A 46 9.23 -12.27 -9.04
C ALA A 46 8.03 -13.00 -8.44
N ARG A 47 8.26 -13.85 -7.44
CA ARG A 47 7.18 -14.44 -6.62
C ARG A 47 6.75 -13.44 -5.56
N LEU A 48 5.44 -13.36 -5.33
CA LEU A 48 4.85 -12.52 -4.30
C LEU A 48 3.81 -13.32 -3.52
N ALA A 49 3.79 -13.15 -2.20
CA ALA A 49 2.73 -13.71 -1.36
C ALA A 49 1.47 -12.85 -1.45
N PHE A 50 0.32 -13.48 -1.69
CA PHE A 50 -0.99 -12.83 -1.64
C PHE A 50 -1.68 -13.29 -0.37
N HIS A 51 -1.93 -12.36 0.53
CA HIS A 51 -2.73 -12.59 1.72
C HIS A 51 -4.17 -12.18 1.45
N TYR A 52 -5.14 -12.95 1.92
CA TYR A 52 -6.56 -12.63 1.78
C TYR A 52 -7.13 -12.39 3.18
N GLY A 53 -7.83 -11.29 3.37
CA GLY A 53 -8.50 -10.94 4.61
C GLY A 53 -9.81 -11.70 4.77
N GLU A 54 -10.17 -11.97 6.02
CA GLU A 54 -11.53 -12.39 6.38
C GLU A 54 -12.53 -11.26 6.07
N GLY A 55 -13.80 -11.63 5.87
CA GLY A 55 -14.89 -10.66 5.76
C GLY A 55 -15.16 -10.12 4.35
N ILE A 56 -14.44 -10.59 3.33
CA ILE A 56 -14.76 -10.25 1.93
C ILE A 56 -16.10 -10.93 1.56
N PRO A 57 -17.14 -10.16 1.18
CA PRO A 57 -18.46 -10.73 0.88
C PRO A 57 -18.41 -11.76 -0.25
N ALA A 58 -19.15 -12.86 -0.09
CA ALA A 58 -19.22 -13.90 -1.11
C ALA A 58 -19.70 -13.32 -2.46
N GLY A 59 -18.94 -13.58 -3.52
CA GLY A 59 -19.23 -13.10 -4.87
C GLY A 59 -18.81 -11.66 -5.16
N GLN A 60 -18.18 -10.95 -4.21
CA GLN A 60 -17.56 -9.66 -4.46
C GLN A 60 -16.04 -9.79 -4.58
N PRO A 61 -15.39 -9.01 -5.46
CA PRO A 61 -13.94 -8.95 -5.51
C PRO A 61 -13.41 -8.21 -4.28
N GLY A 62 -12.31 -8.70 -3.71
CA GLY A 62 -11.56 -7.96 -2.69
C GLY A 62 -10.72 -6.83 -3.29
N ARG A 63 -10.26 -5.92 -2.44
CA ARG A 63 -9.44 -4.77 -2.79
C ARG A 63 -7.99 -5.00 -2.35
N PRO A 64 -6.99 -4.88 -3.24
CA PRO A 64 -5.60 -5.08 -2.87
C PRO A 64 -5.00 -3.85 -2.16
N PHE A 65 -4.23 -4.08 -1.11
CA PHE A 65 -3.50 -3.07 -0.36
C PHE A 65 -2.06 -3.51 -0.12
N TRP A 66 -1.12 -2.60 -0.28
CA TRP A 66 0.20 -2.73 0.30
C TRP A 66 0.13 -2.37 1.78
N VAL A 67 0.58 -3.30 2.62
CA VAL A 67 0.56 -3.17 4.07
C VAL A 67 1.98 -3.27 4.62
N ALA A 68 2.37 -2.27 5.41
CA ALA A 68 3.70 -2.22 6.02
C ALA A 68 3.60 -1.56 7.40
N GLN A 69 4.40 -2.05 8.33
CA GLN A 69 4.59 -1.39 9.61
C GLN A 69 5.44 -0.13 9.38
N GLY A 70 4.94 1.02 9.82
CA GLY A 70 5.62 2.30 9.69
C GLY A 70 6.00 2.90 11.03
N LYS A 71 7.16 3.55 11.05
CA LYS A 71 7.63 4.39 12.16
C LYS A 71 7.93 5.79 11.64
N VAL A 72 7.19 6.77 12.16
CA VAL A 72 7.36 8.18 11.82
C VAL A 72 8.11 8.88 12.95
N THR A 73 9.26 9.46 12.63
CA THR A 73 9.99 10.34 13.57
C THR A 73 9.73 11.78 13.16
N LEU A 74 8.98 12.51 13.98
CA LEU A 74 8.50 13.84 13.65
C LEU A 74 9.39 14.94 14.25
N ASN A 75 9.54 16.04 13.53
CA ASN A 75 10.08 17.30 14.00
C ASN A 75 9.26 18.46 13.41
N ARG A 76 8.40 19.08 14.23
CA ARG A 76 7.42 20.08 13.79
C ARG A 76 7.54 21.40 14.55
N GLU A 77 7.11 22.46 13.89
CA GLU A 77 6.92 23.79 14.49
C GLU A 77 5.46 24.21 14.32
N SER A 78 4.75 24.46 15.42
CA SER A 78 3.37 24.99 15.41
C SER A 78 3.31 26.42 15.95
N ARG A 79 2.33 27.21 15.48
CA ARG A 79 2.19 28.62 15.92
C ARG A 79 1.66 28.75 17.35
N ASN A 80 1.02 27.70 17.87
CA ASN A 80 0.45 27.65 19.21
C ASN A 80 1.34 26.79 20.13
N MET A 81 2.38 27.40 20.71
CA MET A 81 3.43 26.76 21.54
C MET A 81 2.96 26.03 22.82
N PHE A 82 1.67 25.94 23.12
CA PHE A 82 1.16 25.31 24.34
C PHE A 82 0.52 23.94 24.04
N GLY A 83 1.32 22.88 24.16
CA GLY A 83 0.85 21.50 24.45
C GLY A 83 0.29 20.65 23.30
N LYS A 84 0.11 21.17 22.08
CA LYS A 84 -0.45 20.39 20.95
C LYS A 84 0.56 19.59 20.14
N ASP A 85 1.85 19.92 20.26
CA ASP A 85 2.91 19.11 19.63
C ASP A 85 3.01 17.71 20.27
N ASP A 86 2.73 17.61 21.58
CA ASP A 86 2.73 16.37 22.35
C ASP A 86 1.75 15.32 21.79
N GLU A 87 0.56 15.74 21.34
CA GLU A 87 -0.43 14.83 20.75
C GLU A 87 0.01 14.29 19.38
N SER A 88 0.74 15.08 18.59
CA SER A 88 1.30 14.58 17.33
C SER A 88 2.44 13.60 17.57
N PHE A 89 3.34 13.91 18.51
CA PHE A 89 4.40 13.01 18.90
C PHE A 89 3.86 11.68 19.44
N LYS A 90 2.87 11.71 20.34
CA LYS A 90 2.20 10.48 20.84
C LYS A 90 1.53 9.69 19.72
N TYR A 91 0.87 10.38 18.79
CA TYR A 91 0.18 9.73 17.68
C TYR A 91 1.13 8.89 16.82
N TRP A 92 2.32 9.42 16.52
CA TRP A 92 3.32 8.76 15.68
C TRP A 92 4.26 7.81 16.45
N ALA A 93 4.49 8.06 17.75
CA ALA A 93 5.38 7.24 18.58
C ALA A 93 4.94 5.79 18.72
N ALA A 94 3.64 5.51 18.60
CA ALA A 94 3.10 4.16 18.74
C ALA A 94 3.52 3.20 17.60
N GLY A 95 3.99 3.73 16.46
CA GLY A 95 4.13 2.97 15.23
C GLY A 95 2.76 2.54 14.69
N ARG A 96 2.55 2.64 13.37
CA ARG A 96 1.24 2.33 12.76
C ARG A 96 1.45 1.56 11.47
N ARG A 97 0.50 0.66 11.17
CA ARG A 97 0.48 0.02 9.86
C ARG A 97 -0.11 0.98 8.84
N PHE A 98 0.59 1.14 7.74
CA PHE A 98 0.12 1.85 6.57
C PHE A 98 -0.60 0.86 5.66
N PHE A 99 -1.77 1.26 5.17
CA PHE A 99 -2.57 0.50 4.22
C PHE A 99 -2.76 1.38 3.00
N ILE A 100 -1.97 1.11 1.96
CA ILE A 100 -2.02 1.90 0.73
C ILE A 100 -2.72 1.07 -0.36
N PRO A 101 -3.81 1.56 -0.96
CA PRO A 101 -4.47 0.91 -2.08
C PRO A 101 -3.47 0.56 -3.18
N ALA A 102 -3.48 -0.70 -3.60
CA ALA A 102 -2.64 -1.18 -4.70
C ALA A 102 -3.42 -1.31 -6.01
N TYR A 103 -4.64 -0.77 -6.08
CA TYR A 103 -5.51 -0.74 -7.25
C TYR A 103 -5.76 0.71 -7.69
N ALA A 104 -6.27 0.86 -8.91
CA ALA A 104 -6.64 2.15 -9.45
C ALA A 104 -7.75 2.81 -8.60
N CYS A 105 -7.41 3.94 -7.98
CA CYS A 105 -8.30 4.83 -7.26
C CYS A 105 -7.83 6.27 -7.41
N ASP A 106 -8.72 7.23 -7.20
CA ASP A 106 -8.42 8.65 -7.20
C ASP A 106 -7.63 9.05 -5.95
N VAL A 107 -6.76 10.07 -6.09
CA VAL A 107 -5.82 10.48 -5.04
C VAL A 107 -6.55 10.86 -3.75
N ASP A 108 -7.70 11.54 -3.85
CA ASP A 108 -8.51 11.90 -2.69
C ASP A 108 -9.09 10.65 -2.00
N GLU A 109 -9.56 9.66 -2.75
CA GLU A 109 -10.03 8.37 -2.21
C GLU A 109 -8.89 7.65 -1.48
N LEU A 110 -7.71 7.59 -2.12
CA LEU A 110 -6.51 6.98 -1.57
C LEU A 110 -6.14 7.58 -0.21
N VAL A 111 -6.03 8.92 -0.14
CA VAL A 111 -5.62 9.61 1.09
C VAL A 111 -6.65 9.42 2.18
N ASN A 112 -7.94 9.54 1.84
CA ASN A 112 -9.02 9.38 2.82
C ASN A 112 -9.04 7.95 3.40
N MET A 113 -8.87 6.92 2.56
CA MET A 113 -8.77 5.53 3.03
C MET A 113 -7.53 5.32 3.90
N ALA A 114 -6.35 5.78 3.46
CA ALA A 114 -5.12 5.59 4.20
C ALA A 114 -5.15 6.29 5.57
N ILE A 115 -5.70 7.51 5.65
CA ILE A 115 -5.90 8.22 6.93
C ILE A 115 -6.93 7.49 7.80
N THR A 116 -8.01 6.98 7.22
CA THR A 116 -9.01 6.21 7.94
C THR A 116 -8.37 4.97 8.57
N PHE A 117 -7.61 4.20 7.80
CA PHE A 117 -6.93 2.99 8.28
C PHE A 117 -5.77 3.25 9.23
N LEU A 118 -5.14 4.43 9.19
CA LEU A 118 -4.18 4.82 10.23
C LEU A 118 -4.87 4.98 11.60
N ASN A 119 -6.12 5.43 11.62
CA ASN A 119 -6.90 5.65 12.84
C ASN A 119 -7.65 4.39 13.30
N ASP A 120 -8.21 3.63 12.36
CA ASP A 120 -8.97 2.41 12.58
C ASP A 120 -8.38 1.28 11.72
N GLN A 121 -7.36 0.61 12.26
CA GLN A 121 -6.59 -0.37 11.50
C GLN A 121 -7.41 -1.64 11.27
N PRO A 122 -7.56 -2.08 10.00
CA PRO A 122 -8.13 -3.38 9.70
C PRO A 122 -7.40 -4.52 10.43
N ASP A 123 -8.17 -5.51 10.86
CA ASP A 123 -7.62 -6.75 11.41
C ASP A 123 -7.14 -7.64 10.26
N LEU A 124 -5.88 -8.08 10.32
CA LEU A 124 -5.25 -8.89 9.27
C LEU A 124 -5.44 -10.38 9.56
N LYS A 125 -6.71 -10.80 9.61
CA LYS A 125 -7.08 -12.20 9.77
C LYS A 125 -7.11 -12.89 8.41
N PRO A 126 -6.39 -14.01 8.22
CA PRO A 126 -6.45 -14.76 6.97
C PRO A 126 -7.86 -15.29 6.67
N GLY A 127 -8.28 -15.11 5.42
CA GLY A 127 -9.53 -15.61 4.85
C GLY A 127 -9.28 -16.45 3.59
N PRO A 128 -10.35 -16.95 2.95
CA PRO A 128 -10.24 -17.73 1.71
C PRO A 128 -9.77 -16.86 0.54
N ALA A 129 -9.08 -17.47 -0.42
CA ALA A 129 -8.73 -16.81 -1.67
C ALA A 129 -10.00 -16.46 -2.47
N VAL A 130 -10.05 -15.22 -2.96
CA VAL A 130 -11.19 -14.66 -3.72
C VAL A 130 -10.68 -13.89 -4.93
N PRO A 131 -11.52 -13.63 -5.94
CA PRO A 131 -11.21 -12.63 -6.96
C PRO A 131 -10.90 -11.26 -6.32
N PHE A 132 -10.07 -10.45 -6.97
CA PHE A 132 -9.68 -9.14 -6.45
C PHE A 132 -9.54 -8.13 -7.60
N HIS A 133 -9.59 -6.85 -7.24
CA HIS A 133 -9.31 -5.76 -8.19
C HIS A 133 -7.86 -5.83 -8.71
N PRO A 134 -7.61 -5.49 -9.99
CA PRO A 134 -6.27 -5.43 -10.56
C PRO A 134 -5.26 -4.70 -9.66
N VAL A 135 -4.10 -5.31 -9.44
CA VAL A 135 -2.99 -4.67 -8.72
C VAL A 135 -2.22 -3.82 -9.72
N THR A 136 -2.26 -2.50 -9.57
CA THR A 136 -1.72 -1.52 -10.52
C THR A 136 -0.61 -0.64 -9.96
N MET A 137 -0.20 -0.87 -8.71
CA MET A 137 0.84 -0.09 -8.04
C MET A 137 1.93 -1.01 -7.52
N LEU A 138 3.20 -0.65 -7.75
CA LEU A 138 4.35 -1.43 -7.27
C LEU A 138 4.51 -1.27 -5.76
N PRO A 139 5.12 -2.26 -5.07
CA PRO A 139 5.44 -2.11 -3.65
C PRO A 139 6.40 -0.94 -3.40
N GLY A 140 7.29 -0.62 -4.35
CA GLY A 140 8.22 0.52 -4.28
C GLY A 140 7.52 1.88 -4.21
N ASP A 141 6.33 2.00 -4.79
CA ASP A 141 5.53 3.22 -4.77
C ASP A 141 4.85 3.47 -3.40
N MET A 142 4.89 2.48 -2.50
CA MET A 142 4.27 2.62 -1.18
C MET A 142 4.91 3.72 -0.34
N MET A 143 6.24 3.86 -0.39
CA MET A 143 6.97 4.86 0.41
C MET A 143 6.54 6.31 0.10
N PRO A 144 6.62 6.81 -1.15
CA PRO A 144 6.23 8.19 -1.44
C PRO A 144 4.76 8.47 -1.14
N VAL A 145 3.88 7.47 -1.31
CA VAL A 145 2.47 7.60 -0.97
C VAL A 145 2.26 7.68 0.55
N ALA A 146 2.96 6.85 1.32
CA ALA A 146 2.91 6.89 2.78
C ALA A 146 3.45 8.22 3.34
N GLU A 147 4.52 8.77 2.76
CA GLU A 147 5.01 10.12 3.09
C GLU A 147 3.94 11.19 2.84
N TYR A 148 3.26 11.12 1.69
CA TYR A 148 2.17 12.04 1.36
C TYR A 148 1.02 11.94 2.38
N VAL A 149 0.68 10.73 2.82
CA VAL A 149 -0.33 10.50 3.87
C VAL A 149 0.11 11.12 5.21
N VAL A 150 1.37 10.97 5.61
CA VAL A 150 1.90 11.60 6.85
C VAL A 150 1.75 13.12 6.79
N VAL A 151 2.12 13.73 5.66
CA VAL A 151 1.93 15.17 5.44
C VAL A 151 0.46 15.55 5.49
N GLY A 152 -0.42 14.78 4.86
CA GLY A 152 -1.87 14.98 4.88
C GLY A 152 -2.44 14.97 6.31
N VAL A 153 -2.05 14.00 7.14
CA VAL A 153 -2.46 13.94 8.54
C VAL A 153 -2.01 15.17 9.33
N GLU A 154 -0.75 15.58 9.18
CA GLU A 154 -0.23 16.75 9.90
C GLU A 154 -0.85 18.06 9.40
N ALA A 155 -1.13 18.17 8.10
CA ALA A 155 -1.78 19.34 7.51
C ALA A 155 -3.24 19.52 7.98
N LEU A 156 -3.95 18.43 8.25
CA LEU A 156 -5.33 18.46 8.75
C LEU A 156 -5.44 18.80 10.25
N ARG A 157 -4.31 18.94 10.96
CA ARG A 157 -4.33 19.32 12.38
C ARG A 157 -4.74 20.78 12.57
N LYS A 158 -5.59 21.00 13.59
CA LYS A 158 -6.18 22.33 13.91
C LYS A 158 -5.23 23.27 14.67
N ASP A 159 -3.92 23.03 14.67
CA ASP A 159 -2.93 23.74 15.49
C ASP A 159 -1.98 24.65 14.68
N GLN A 160 -2.35 24.95 13.42
CA GLN A 160 -1.64 25.89 12.54
C GLN A 160 -0.16 25.54 12.42
N VAL A 161 0.11 24.35 11.88
CA VAL A 161 1.46 23.86 11.64
C VAL A 161 2.18 24.81 10.68
N LYS A 162 3.36 25.28 11.07
CA LYS A 162 4.20 26.14 10.24
C LYS A 162 5.20 25.32 9.44
N LYS A 163 5.77 24.30 10.06
CA LYS A 163 6.79 23.43 9.45
C LYS A 163 6.65 22.01 9.98
N VAL A 164 6.82 21.05 9.08
CA VAL A 164 6.91 19.63 9.40
C VAL A 164 8.14 19.08 8.70
N ASN A 165 9.03 18.46 9.45
CA ASN A 165 10.06 17.57 8.93
C ASN A 165 9.85 16.23 9.59
N PHE A 166 10.03 15.14 8.86
CA PHE A 166 9.94 13.81 9.43
C PHE A 166 10.84 12.84 8.69
N THR A 167 11.08 11.70 9.32
CA THR A 167 11.57 10.50 8.64
C THR A 167 10.52 9.41 8.77
N LEU A 168 10.38 8.59 7.73
CA LEU A 168 9.49 7.44 7.71
C LEU A 168 10.31 6.20 7.38
N ASP A 169 10.27 5.22 8.29
CA ASP A 169 10.78 3.88 8.06
C ASP A 169 9.58 2.94 7.87
N LEU A 170 9.55 2.20 6.76
CA LEU A 170 8.56 1.16 6.48
C LEU A 170 9.22 -0.22 6.52
N SER A 171 8.50 -1.22 7.03
CA SER A 171 8.83 -2.62 6.81
C SER A 171 8.67 -2.99 5.34
N GLU A 172 9.12 -4.19 4.96
CA GLU A 172 8.82 -4.75 3.65
C GLU A 172 7.29 -4.78 3.42
N PRO A 173 6.79 -4.25 2.29
CA PRO A 173 5.37 -4.26 1.98
C PRO A 173 4.83 -5.66 1.71
N GLU A 174 3.75 -6.02 2.40
CA GLU A 174 2.98 -7.24 2.14
C GLU A 174 1.72 -6.90 1.34
N LEU A 175 1.37 -7.75 0.37
CA LEU A 175 0.13 -7.58 -0.39
C LEU A 175 -1.04 -8.29 0.31
N TRP A 176 -2.01 -7.50 0.76
CA TRP A 176 -3.24 -7.99 1.37
C TRP A 176 -4.46 -7.63 0.54
N ILE A 177 -5.31 -8.62 0.28
CA ILE A 177 -6.63 -8.43 -0.32
C ILE A 177 -7.63 -8.27 0.83
N LEU A 178 -8.26 -7.11 0.94
CA LEU A 178 -9.18 -6.75 2.03
C LEU A 178 -10.61 -6.48 1.49
N PRO A 179 -11.64 -6.43 2.36
CA PRO A 179 -13.02 -6.09 1.97
C PRO A 179 -13.17 -4.71 1.31
#